data_AF-A0A6P2BVC7-F1
#
_entry.id   AF-A0A6P2BVC7-F1
#
_cell.length_a   1.000
_cell.length_b   1.000
_cell.length_c   1.000
_cell.angle_alpha   90.00
_cell.angle_beta   90.00
_cell.angle_gamma   90.00
#
_symmetry.space_group_name_H-M   'P 1'
#
loop_
_entity.id
_entity.type
_entity.pdbx_description
1 polymer ?
#
loop_
_entity_poly.entity_id
_entity_poly.type
_entity_poly.pdbx_seq_one_letter_code
_entity_poly.pdbx_strand_id
1 'polypeptide(L)'
;MCHAARPRPRSRTAERRTRRAPPPRRPAYPARSPRSRTGAGPSSRSPPAPTPARRAVPRSAAATARSARRPHPGRRGRPERQRPLAGRQAPRRLSSTGTAPTVRRKGPAGAADPRITLSCDAGSPGQPRVWFSSIGTPEGSQDMTSTQVARRIAGEQAPTGRAASAAPGRIAFWLLALVLTITMLGTTLPTPLYVIYQGRWHFSAAIVTVTFAVYAVAVIATLLLAGRSSDQAGRKPVLAVALGASAISTVVFILAPDVGALIAARIVSGLSAGLMTGTATAMLTELAPASAGRRASLVATAANMTGLGLGPLVAGLFAQYAPDPTTLVFEAYLAVLAAAGLILLLVPETVRRRTRPALRFAGLGVPERGRGEFIAAGVAGFAAFALLGLFSSLVPGFLAGQLHQGSHAIQGAVVFLLLAVAAVTQVAVSRFRSGPVVLAGLGAFLIALGLIVAALAQSAMGLFLAGTVAGGVATGAIFLGSLATVNRLAPAQRRGQTLSAFFVACYAGLIIPVVGVGVLSQLTATFTAVLTFSILLAVLCLYSIARFAHGTAAELS
;
A
#
# COMPACT_ATOMS: atom_id res chain seq x y z
N MET A 1 30.53 49.76 -44.25
CA MET A 1 31.17 50.70 -43.30
C MET A 1 31.95 49.90 -42.26
N CYS A 2 32.99 50.52 -41.69
CA CYS A 2 33.93 49.88 -40.74
C CYS A 2 33.37 49.87 -39.29
N HIS A 3 34.01 49.31 -38.25
CA HIS A 3 35.36 48.75 -38.08
C HIS A 3 35.39 47.70 -36.93
N ALA A 4 36.51 46.96 -36.85
CA ALA A 4 37.26 46.41 -35.69
C ALA A 4 36.85 46.74 -34.22
N ALA A 5 37.31 46.04 -33.16
CA ALA A 5 37.92 44.70 -32.95
C ALA A 5 38.13 44.42 -31.42
N ARG A 6 38.72 43.25 -31.08
CA ARG A 6 39.19 42.81 -29.74
C ARG A 6 40.32 43.73 -29.16
N PRO A 7 40.57 43.82 -27.83
CA PRO A 7 41.34 42.77 -27.09
C PRO A 7 41.05 42.58 -25.58
N ARG A 8 41.72 41.57 -24.98
CA ARG A 8 41.99 41.41 -23.52
C ARG A 8 43.38 41.96 -23.17
N PRO A 9 43.65 42.31 -21.90
CA PRO A 9 44.99 42.12 -21.34
C PRO A 9 45.02 41.47 -19.92
N ARG A 10 46.19 41.56 -19.26
CA ARG A 10 46.58 41.03 -17.94
C ARG A 10 47.33 42.16 -17.16
N SER A 11 47.80 42.07 -15.91
CA SER A 11 47.94 40.98 -14.92
C SER A 11 48.16 41.51 -13.48
N ARG A 12 47.97 40.64 -12.47
CA ARG A 12 48.70 40.59 -11.17
C ARG A 12 48.79 41.85 -10.27
N THR A 13 48.13 41.75 -9.11
CA THR A 13 48.73 41.82 -7.74
C THR A 13 47.79 41.02 -6.81
N ALA A 14 48.15 40.12 -5.89
CA ALA A 14 49.37 39.78 -5.14
C ALA A 14 49.52 40.47 -3.77
N GLU A 15 48.80 39.97 -2.75
CA GLU A 15 49.31 39.96 -1.37
C GLU A 15 48.80 38.76 -0.53
N ARG A 16 49.23 38.64 0.74
CA ARG A 16 49.53 37.34 1.38
C ARG A 16 49.33 37.33 2.90
N ARG A 17 48.40 36.50 3.44
CA ARG A 17 48.31 36.01 4.85
C ARG A 17 47.09 35.07 5.02
N THR A 18 46.99 34.06 5.90
CA THR A 18 47.96 33.05 6.41
C THR A 18 47.19 31.95 7.17
N ARG A 19 47.52 30.67 6.91
CA ARG A 19 47.42 29.47 7.80
C ARG A 19 46.06 29.01 8.39
N ARG A 20 45.86 27.68 8.35
CA ARG A 20 44.86 26.90 9.12
C ARG A 20 45.32 26.69 10.58
N ALA A 21 44.37 26.43 11.49
CA ALA A 21 44.59 25.70 12.75
C ALA A 21 43.29 24.92 13.17
N PRO A 22 43.39 23.82 13.95
CA PRO A 22 42.26 22.93 14.33
C PRO A 22 41.72 23.17 15.76
N PRO A 23 40.60 22.53 16.19
CA PRO A 23 39.90 22.84 17.46
C PRO A 23 40.42 22.09 18.71
N PRO A 24 40.19 22.64 19.93
CA PRO A 24 40.57 22.01 21.21
C PRO A 24 39.49 21.09 21.82
N ARG A 25 39.88 20.36 22.88
CA ARG A 25 39.22 19.19 23.48
C ARG A 25 38.25 19.51 24.64
N ARG A 26 37.46 18.51 25.05
CA ARG A 26 36.74 18.44 26.35
C ARG A 26 37.69 18.33 27.56
N PRO A 27 37.28 18.88 28.72
CA PRO A 27 37.32 18.22 30.04
C PRO A 27 35.92 17.66 30.38
N ALA A 28 35.65 16.62 31.19
CA ALA A 28 36.29 15.98 32.35
C ALA A 28 35.56 16.31 33.69
N TYR A 29 35.32 15.27 34.50
CA TYR A 29 34.62 15.32 35.81
C TYR A 29 35.48 15.96 36.92
N PRO A 30 34.83 16.54 37.95
CA PRO A 30 35.30 16.50 39.34
C PRO A 30 34.36 15.68 40.24
N ALA A 31 34.78 15.40 41.49
CA ALA A 31 34.05 14.54 42.43
C ALA A 31 34.08 15.06 43.89
N ARG A 32 33.13 14.55 44.70
CA ARG A 32 33.10 14.51 46.19
C ARG A 32 33.22 15.82 47.01
N SER A 33 32.08 16.24 47.59
CA SER A 33 31.81 16.49 49.03
C SER A 33 32.90 17.09 49.96
N PRO A 34 32.52 18.01 50.87
CA PRO A 34 32.34 17.61 52.28
C PRO A 34 31.11 18.21 53.02
N ARG A 35 31.06 18.06 54.36
CA ARG A 35 29.88 18.21 55.26
C ARG A 35 29.77 19.56 56.00
N SER A 36 28.53 20.03 56.23
CA SER A 36 27.98 20.62 57.49
C SER A 36 26.45 20.77 57.33
N ARG A 37 25.51 20.60 58.28
CA ARG A 37 25.40 20.33 59.74
C ARG A 37 24.87 21.48 60.62
N THR A 38 23.56 21.76 60.50
CA THR A 38 22.60 22.37 61.46
C THR A 38 21.19 22.25 60.83
N GLY A 39 20.04 22.21 61.51
CA GLY A 39 19.71 22.09 62.95
C GLY A 39 18.16 22.09 63.15
N ALA A 40 17.68 21.64 64.32
CA ALA A 40 16.27 21.64 64.79
C ALA A 40 15.23 20.68 64.13
N GLY A 41 14.25 20.27 64.95
CA GLY A 41 12.96 19.62 64.61
C GLY A 41 11.89 20.22 65.54
N PRO A 42 10.89 19.50 66.11
CA PRO A 42 10.44 18.13 65.83
C PRO A 42 8.89 17.95 65.81
N SER A 43 8.40 16.87 65.18
CA SER A 43 7.15 16.13 65.53
C SER A 43 6.92 15.02 64.47
N SER A 44 6.38 13.81 64.68
CA SER A 44 6.05 12.91 65.80
C SER A 44 4.67 12.28 65.58
N ARG A 45 4.58 10.94 65.76
CA ARG A 45 3.38 10.07 65.73
C ARG A 45 2.72 9.80 64.35
N SER A 46 3.09 8.65 63.77
CA SER A 46 2.24 7.88 62.85
C SER A 46 1.69 6.62 63.57
N PRO A 47 0.40 6.27 63.43
CA PRO A 47 -0.11 4.94 63.81
C PRO A 47 -0.05 3.93 62.61
N PRO A 48 0.03 2.61 62.87
CA PRO A 48 0.19 1.58 61.83
C PRO A 48 -1.13 1.00 61.27
N ALA A 49 -1.00 0.22 60.19
CA ALA A 49 -2.11 -0.47 59.52
C ALA A 49 -2.56 -1.78 60.22
N PRO A 50 -3.82 -2.24 60.02
CA PRO A 50 -4.34 -3.48 60.60
C PRO A 50 -3.99 -4.75 59.81
N THR A 51 -3.79 -5.85 60.55
CA THR A 51 -3.44 -7.21 60.06
C THR A 51 -4.68 -7.97 59.54
N PRO A 52 -4.58 -8.81 58.47
CA PRO A 52 -5.71 -9.57 57.94
C PRO A 52 -6.17 -10.73 58.86
N ALA A 53 -7.47 -11.01 58.86
CA ALA A 53 -8.08 -12.06 59.68
C ALA A 53 -8.01 -13.46 59.04
N ARG A 54 -7.76 -14.49 59.86
CA ARG A 54 -7.91 -15.91 59.50
C ARG A 54 -9.28 -16.46 59.97
N ARG A 55 -10.05 -17.06 59.07
CA ARG A 55 -11.10 -18.11 59.26
C ARG A 55 -11.88 -18.25 57.93
N ALA A 56 -12.44 -19.39 57.53
CA ALA A 56 -12.24 -20.78 57.92
C ALA A 56 -12.68 -21.71 56.75
N VAL A 57 -12.22 -22.97 56.75
CA VAL A 57 -12.69 -24.00 55.81
C VAL A 57 -13.78 -24.84 56.49
N PRO A 58 -14.87 -25.19 55.78
CA PRO A 58 -15.59 -26.44 55.97
C PRO A 58 -15.40 -27.38 54.75
N ARG A 59 -15.51 -28.69 54.97
CA ARG A 59 -15.28 -29.75 53.97
C ARG A 59 -16.40 -30.80 54.06
N SER A 60 -16.68 -31.45 52.92
CA SER A 60 -17.32 -32.78 52.77
C SER A 60 -18.71 -33.09 53.34
N ALA A 61 -19.66 -33.33 52.43
CA ALA A 61 -20.50 -34.54 52.30
C ALA A 61 -20.74 -34.72 50.77
N ALA A 62 -20.57 -35.89 50.13
CA ALA A 62 -21.38 -37.14 50.17
C ALA A 62 -22.85 -36.88 49.77
N ALA A 63 -23.53 -37.63 48.88
CA ALA A 63 -23.33 -38.97 48.28
C ALA A 63 -24.14 -39.03 46.93
N THR A 64 -24.23 -40.04 46.05
CA THR A 64 -23.49 -41.25 45.62
C THR A 64 -24.39 -41.98 44.59
N ALA A 65 -23.96 -42.15 43.32
CA ALA A 65 -24.46 -43.13 42.32
C ALA A 65 -23.50 -43.05 41.10
N ARG A 66 -22.80 -44.07 40.55
CA ARG A 66 -23.09 -45.48 40.18
C ARG A 66 -24.29 -45.61 39.22
N SER A 67 -24.21 -46.20 38.02
CA SER A 67 -23.10 -46.75 37.18
C SER A 67 -23.62 -46.98 35.72
N ALA A 68 -22.97 -47.53 34.68
CA ALA A 68 -21.73 -48.33 34.54
C ALA A 68 -21.17 -48.35 33.07
N ARG A 69 -20.09 -49.14 32.86
CA ARG A 69 -19.72 -50.04 31.73
C ARG A 69 -20.51 -49.98 30.39
N ARG A 70 -19.94 -50.21 29.19
CA ARG A 70 -18.56 -50.57 28.71
C ARG A 70 -18.46 -50.31 27.17
N PRO A 71 -17.27 -50.39 26.53
CA PRO A 71 -17.08 -50.07 25.09
C PRO A 71 -17.15 -51.31 24.16
N HIS A 72 -17.23 -51.06 22.85
CA HIS A 72 -17.16 -52.10 21.80
C HIS A 72 -16.33 -51.67 20.57
N PRO A 73 -15.31 -52.45 20.18
CA PRO A 73 -14.82 -52.53 18.81
C PRO A 73 -15.11 -53.93 18.21
N GLY A 74 -15.32 -54.03 16.88
CA GLY A 74 -15.65 -55.31 16.23
C GLY A 74 -15.27 -55.33 14.74
N ARG A 75 -14.58 -56.39 14.31
CA ARG A 75 -14.00 -56.57 12.96
C ARG A 75 -14.45 -57.92 12.38
N ARG A 76 -15.01 -57.94 11.15
CA ARG A 76 -15.24 -59.06 10.19
C ARG A 76 -16.10 -58.50 9.02
N GLY A 77 -16.03 -58.95 7.77
CA GLY A 77 -15.18 -59.95 7.10
C GLY A 77 -15.30 -59.85 5.55
N ARG A 78 -14.43 -60.57 4.82
CA ARG A 78 -14.45 -60.81 3.35
C ARG A 78 -15.39 -62.02 3.01
N PRO A 79 -15.58 -62.51 1.74
CA PRO A 79 -14.90 -62.21 0.45
C PRO A 79 -15.83 -62.05 -0.79
N GLU A 80 -15.21 -61.87 -1.99
CA GLU A 80 -15.64 -62.32 -3.37
C GLU A 80 -17.06 -61.97 -3.91
N ARG A 81 -17.39 -61.92 -5.21
CA ARG A 81 -16.76 -62.22 -6.54
C ARG A 81 -17.45 -61.29 -7.60
N GLN A 82 -17.29 -61.27 -8.94
CA GLN A 82 -16.56 -62.06 -9.96
C GLN A 82 -16.15 -61.12 -11.16
N ARG A 83 -16.35 -61.56 -12.41
CA ARG A 83 -16.17 -60.90 -13.74
C ARG A 83 -16.96 -61.74 -14.79
N PRO A 84 -17.40 -61.19 -15.95
CA PRO A 84 -16.59 -61.24 -17.21
C PRO A 84 -16.76 -60.00 -18.15
N LEU A 85 -15.72 -59.56 -18.88
CA LEU A 85 -15.40 -59.73 -20.34
C LEU A 85 -16.35 -59.01 -21.33
N ALA A 86 -15.93 -58.53 -22.51
CA ALA A 86 -14.63 -58.61 -23.22
C ALA A 86 -14.17 -57.21 -23.73
N GLY A 87 -12.87 -56.93 -23.94
CA GLY A 87 -12.14 -57.15 -25.22
C GLY A 87 -12.07 -55.81 -26.01
N ARG A 88 -11.13 -55.46 -26.92
CA ARG A 88 -9.85 -55.97 -27.50
C ARG A 88 -9.03 -54.68 -27.86
N GLN A 89 -7.73 -54.60 -28.12
CA GLN A 89 -6.54 -55.49 -28.14
C GLN A 89 -5.25 -54.61 -28.00
N ALA A 90 -4.05 -55.14 -28.28
CA ALA A 90 -2.78 -54.39 -28.43
C ALA A 90 -1.93 -55.00 -29.59
N PRO A 91 -0.85 -54.35 -30.10
CA PRO A 91 0.49 -54.39 -29.47
C PRO A 91 1.24 -53.02 -29.50
N ARG A 92 2.29 -52.68 -28.73
CA ARG A 92 3.43 -53.38 -28.07
C ARG A 92 4.65 -53.65 -28.97
N ARG A 93 5.71 -52.83 -28.84
CA ARG A 93 7.16 -53.23 -28.75
C ARG A 93 8.05 -52.02 -28.42
N LEU A 94 9.27 -52.28 -27.91
CA LEU A 94 10.22 -51.28 -27.41
C LEU A 94 11.65 -51.90 -27.39
N SER A 95 12.67 -51.16 -27.86
CA SER A 95 14.13 -51.43 -27.82
C SER A 95 14.62 -52.75 -28.49
N SER A 96 15.91 -52.98 -28.80
CA SER A 96 17.18 -52.31 -28.40
C SER A 96 18.31 -52.49 -29.46
N THR A 97 19.56 -52.12 -29.11
CA THR A 97 20.86 -52.19 -29.87
C THR A 97 21.06 -51.15 -31.00
N GLY A 98 22.27 -50.62 -31.25
CA GLY A 98 23.52 -50.71 -30.47
C GLY A 98 24.72 -49.91 -31.09
N THR A 99 25.80 -49.77 -30.30
CA THR A 99 27.19 -49.35 -30.69
C THR A 99 27.50 -47.98 -31.32
N ALA A 100 28.59 -47.36 -30.85
CA ALA A 100 29.44 -46.37 -31.53
C ALA A 100 30.78 -47.06 -31.94
N PRO A 101 31.76 -46.48 -32.69
CA PRO A 101 32.49 -45.25 -32.28
C PRO A 101 33.10 -44.35 -33.41
N THR A 102 33.74 -43.24 -33.00
CA THR A 102 34.91 -42.51 -33.58
C THR A 102 35.20 -42.44 -35.11
N VAL A 103 35.59 -41.24 -35.59
CA VAL A 103 36.94 -40.95 -36.19
C VAL A 103 37.16 -39.42 -36.41
N ARG A 104 38.40 -39.00 -36.72
CA ARG A 104 38.96 -37.63 -36.59
C ARG A 104 39.81 -37.21 -37.82
N ARG A 105 39.54 -36.03 -38.42
CA ARG A 105 40.45 -35.21 -39.30
C ARG A 105 39.92 -33.75 -39.29
N LYS A 106 40.69 -32.72 -38.90
CA LYS A 106 41.81 -31.99 -39.58
C LYS A 106 41.35 -31.09 -40.76
N GLY A 107 41.61 -29.78 -40.66
CA GLY A 107 41.64 -28.81 -41.78
C GLY A 107 42.99 -28.82 -42.54
N PRO A 108 43.43 -27.74 -43.24
CA PRO A 108 43.56 -26.39 -42.63
C PRO A 108 43.44 -25.14 -43.56
N ALA A 109 43.66 -23.96 -42.95
CA ALA A 109 44.33 -22.75 -43.48
C ALA A 109 43.62 -21.75 -44.44
N GLY A 110 43.99 -20.46 -44.27
CA GLY A 110 43.67 -19.32 -45.16
C GLY A 110 42.45 -18.48 -44.75
N ALA A 111 42.48 -17.16 -44.53
CA ALA A 111 43.42 -16.15 -43.99
C ALA A 111 42.82 -14.75 -44.35
N ALA A 112 43.24 -13.69 -43.64
CA ALA A 112 42.95 -12.26 -43.88
C ALA A 112 41.53 -11.70 -43.59
N ASP A 113 41.48 -10.76 -42.63
CA ASP A 113 40.51 -9.65 -42.48
C ASP A 113 41.13 -8.41 -43.17
N PRO A 114 40.33 -7.52 -43.80
CA PRO A 114 40.23 -6.19 -43.18
C PRO A 114 38.86 -5.48 -43.33
N ARG A 115 38.28 -5.14 -42.17
CA ARG A 115 37.80 -3.79 -41.79
C ARG A 115 37.14 -2.91 -42.88
N ILE A 116 35.84 -2.69 -42.74
CA ILE A 116 35.11 -1.59 -43.41
C ILE A 116 35.57 -0.24 -42.84
N THR A 117 36.11 0.64 -43.70
CA THR A 117 36.36 2.06 -43.39
C THR A 117 35.16 2.92 -43.78
N LEU A 118 34.70 3.75 -42.84
CA LEU A 118 33.81 4.87 -43.15
C LEU A 118 34.66 6.06 -43.62
N SER A 119 34.33 6.61 -44.80
CA SER A 119 34.81 7.93 -45.22
C SER A 119 33.62 8.87 -45.32
N CYS A 120 33.70 10.00 -44.64
CA CYS A 120 32.81 11.14 -44.88
C CYS A 120 33.52 12.09 -45.83
N ASP A 121 32.81 12.64 -46.81
CA ASP A 121 33.32 13.75 -47.59
C ASP A 121 32.22 14.80 -47.83
N ALA A 122 32.62 16.04 -48.05
CA ALA A 122 31.71 17.19 -48.03
C ALA A 122 31.69 17.94 -49.36
N GLY A 123 30.50 18.07 -49.97
CA GLY A 123 30.31 18.80 -51.22
C GLY A 123 28.87 19.25 -51.42
N SER A 124 28.70 20.54 -51.71
CA SER A 124 27.43 21.19 -52.04
C SER A 124 27.59 22.00 -53.34
N PRO A 125 26.53 22.58 -53.91
CA PRO A 125 25.19 22.02 -54.15
C PRO A 125 24.81 22.10 -55.65
N GLY A 126 23.94 21.20 -56.14
CA GLY A 126 23.45 21.28 -57.53
C GLY A 126 22.19 20.45 -57.79
N GLN A 127 21.26 20.99 -58.60
CA GLN A 127 20.08 20.27 -59.07
C GLN A 127 20.42 19.33 -60.25
N PRO A 128 19.94 18.07 -60.25
CA PRO A 128 19.77 17.29 -61.47
C PRO A 128 18.38 17.57 -62.06
N ARG A 129 18.33 18.05 -63.31
CA ARG A 129 17.08 18.06 -64.10
C ARG A 129 16.70 16.63 -64.45
N VAL A 130 15.44 16.26 -64.30
CA VAL A 130 14.93 14.96 -64.77
C VAL A 130 15.02 14.93 -66.30
N TRP A 131 15.80 13.99 -66.83
CA TRP A 131 15.75 13.56 -68.22
C TRP A 131 15.26 12.11 -68.25
N PHE A 132 14.15 11.86 -68.92
CA PHE A 132 13.74 10.52 -69.29
C PHE A 132 14.59 10.05 -70.48
N SER A 133 15.25 8.90 -70.34
CA SER A 133 15.70 8.09 -71.46
C SER A 133 15.02 6.72 -71.38
N SER A 134 14.34 6.34 -72.45
CA SER A 134 13.60 5.08 -72.54
C SER A 134 14.55 3.91 -72.78
N ILE A 135 14.51 2.90 -71.90
CA ILE A 135 15.10 1.57 -72.14
C ILE A 135 13.96 0.55 -72.03
N GLY A 136 13.97 -0.43 -72.95
CA GLY A 136 12.84 -1.32 -73.19
C GLY A 136 12.53 -2.32 -72.07
N THR A 137 11.29 -2.80 -72.07
CA THR A 137 10.79 -3.87 -71.19
C THR A 137 11.36 -5.23 -71.58
N PRO A 138 11.64 -6.07 -70.57
CA PRO A 138 11.27 -7.48 -70.63
C PRO A 138 10.17 -7.78 -69.60
N GLU A 139 8.97 -8.00 -70.12
CA GLU A 139 8.00 -9.03 -69.71
C GLU A 139 8.37 -9.85 -68.43
N GLY A 140 7.67 -9.66 -67.31
CA GLY A 140 8.02 -10.38 -66.08
C GLY A 140 7.21 -10.21 -64.79
N SER A 141 6.20 -9.32 -64.69
CA SER A 141 5.39 -9.20 -63.47
C SER A 141 3.94 -8.78 -63.73
N GLN A 142 3.01 -9.38 -62.98
CA GLN A 142 1.62 -8.93 -62.94
C GLN A 142 1.53 -7.65 -62.10
N ASP A 143 1.32 -6.50 -62.74
CA ASP A 143 1.11 -5.23 -62.05
C ASP A 143 -0.24 -5.23 -61.31
N MET A 144 -0.18 -5.64 -60.05
CA MET A 144 -1.27 -5.51 -59.07
C MET A 144 -1.53 -4.01 -58.84
N THR A 145 -2.46 -3.46 -59.61
CA THR A 145 -2.80 -2.04 -59.64
C THR A 145 -2.89 -1.41 -58.25
N SER A 146 -2.46 -0.15 -58.13
CA SER A 146 -2.52 0.62 -56.87
C SER A 146 -3.92 0.62 -56.25
N THR A 147 -4.96 0.58 -57.08
CA THR A 147 -6.37 0.43 -56.67
C THR A 147 -6.69 -0.90 -55.98
N GLN A 148 -6.05 -2.01 -56.38
CA GLN A 148 -6.18 -3.32 -55.70
C GLN A 148 -5.43 -3.34 -54.37
N VAL A 149 -4.22 -2.76 -54.30
CA VAL A 149 -3.48 -2.60 -53.04
C VAL A 149 -4.27 -1.73 -52.07
N ALA A 150 -4.82 -0.60 -52.54
CA ALA A 150 -5.71 0.26 -51.76
C ALA A 150 -6.96 -0.48 -51.27
N ARG A 151 -7.62 -1.28 -52.12
CA ARG A 151 -8.75 -2.13 -51.71
C ARG A 151 -8.38 -3.22 -50.70
N ARG A 152 -7.15 -3.77 -50.74
CA ARG A 152 -6.71 -4.76 -49.75
C ARG A 152 -6.42 -4.11 -48.39
N ILE A 153 -5.76 -2.95 -48.38
CA ILE A 153 -5.51 -2.17 -47.16
C ILE A 153 -6.83 -1.64 -46.55
N ALA A 154 -7.78 -1.20 -47.38
CA ALA A 154 -9.11 -0.76 -46.93
C ALA A 154 -10.04 -1.93 -46.53
N GLY A 155 -9.83 -3.13 -47.07
CA GLY A 155 -10.70 -4.29 -46.87
C GLY A 155 -10.51 -5.02 -45.53
N GLU A 156 -9.35 -4.88 -44.88
CA GLU A 156 -8.97 -5.72 -43.73
C GLU A 156 -9.14 -5.04 -42.35
N GLN A 157 -9.70 -3.81 -42.31
CA GLN A 157 -10.12 -3.14 -41.08
C GLN A 157 -11.52 -2.54 -41.16
N ALA A 158 -12.50 -3.31 -41.63
CA ALA A 158 -13.89 -3.07 -41.25
C ALA A 158 -14.03 -3.38 -39.74
N PRO A 159 -14.30 -2.40 -38.86
CA PRO A 159 -14.59 -2.69 -37.46
C PRO A 159 -15.95 -3.39 -37.42
N THR A 160 -15.93 -4.72 -37.33
CA THR A 160 -17.13 -5.54 -37.11
C THR A 160 -17.61 -5.35 -35.68
N GLY A 161 -18.09 -4.13 -35.41
CA GLY A 161 -18.73 -3.69 -34.18
C GLY A 161 -20.06 -4.38 -33.98
N ARG A 162 -20.03 -5.70 -33.78
CA ARG A 162 -21.04 -6.36 -32.95
C ARG A 162 -21.11 -5.55 -31.67
N ALA A 163 -22.25 -4.91 -31.44
CA ALA A 163 -22.59 -4.25 -30.20
C ALA A 163 -22.79 -5.31 -29.12
N ALA A 164 -21.69 -5.94 -28.71
CA ALA A 164 -21.63 -7.01 -27.72
C ALA A 164 -21.88 -6.42 -26.33
N SER A 165 -23.14 -6.09 -26.07
CA SER A 165 -23.74 -5.73 -24.79
C SER A 165 -22.84 -4.87 -23.89
N ALA A 166 -23.00 -3.55 -23.92
CA ALA A 166 -22.27 -2.65 -23.01
C ALA A 166 -22.69 -2.76 -21.52
N ALA A 167 -23.65 -3.64 -21.19
CA ALA A 167 -24.25 -3.79 -19.87
C ALA A 167 -23.40 -4.60 -18.85
N PRO A 168 -22.85 -5.80 -19.16
CA PRO A 168 -22.20 -6.64 -18.15
C PRO A 168 -20.97 -5.98 -17.53
N GLY A 169 -20.20 -5.21 -18.31
CA GLY A 169 -19.04 -4.46 -17.83
C GLY A 169 -19.38 -3.42 -16.77
N ARG A 170 -20.55 -2.75 -16.86
CA ARG A 170 -20.98 -1.77 -15.85
C ARG A 170 -21.34 -2.43 -14.52
N ILE A 171 -22.00 -3.58 -14.56
CA ILE A 171 -22.35 -4.35 -13.35
C ILE A 171 -21.07 -4.90 -12.71
N ALA A 172 -20.22 -5.56 -13.50
CA ALA A 172 -18.93 -6.09 -13.05
C ALA A 172 -18.02 -5.04 -12.40
N PHE A 173 -17.98 -3.83 -12.95
CA PHE A 173 -17.23 -2.69 -12.39
C PHE A 173 -17.69 -2.33 -10.97
N TRP A 174 -19.01 -2.20 -10.73
CA TRP A 174 -19.52 -1.88 -9.39
C TRP A 174 -19.44 -3.06 -8.42
N LEU A 175 -19.65 -4.29 -8.88
CA LEU A 175 -19.43 -5.50 -8.07
C LEU A 175 -17.98 -5.62 -7.60
N LEU A 176 -17.01 -5.31 -8.47
CA LEU A 176 -15.59 -5.29 -8.11
C LEU A 176 -15.26 -4.15 -7.12
N ALA A 177 -15.87 -2.98 -7.27
CA ALA A 177 -15.72 -1.88 -6.32
C ALA A 177 -16.31 -2.23 -4.93
N LEU A 178 -17.40 -2.99 -4.89
CA LEU A 178 -17.97 -3.53 -3.65
C LEU A 178 -17.04 -4.57 -2.99
N VAL A 179 -16.49 -5.51 -3.78
CA VAL A 179 -15.50 -6.50 -3.29
C VAL A 179 -14.25 -5.81 -2.71
N LEU A 180 -13.77 -4.74 -3.35
CA LEU A 180 -12.66 -3.91 -2.83
C LEU A 180 -13.04 -3.24 -1.50
N THR A 181 -14.20 -2.58 -1.43
CA THR A 181 -14.72 -1.94 -0.20
C THR A 181 -14.81 -2.95 0.95
N ILE A 182 -15.43 -4.11 0.72
CA ILE A 182 -15.56 -5.19 1.72
C ILE A 182 -14.17 -5.63 2.20
N THR A 183 -13.26 -5.94 1.27
CA THR A 183 -11.94 -6.47 1.65
C THR A 183 -11.11 -5.46 2.44
N MET A 184 -11.26 -4.15 2.18
CA MET A 184 -10.57 -3.11 2.95
C MET A 184 -11.18 -2.87 4.34
N LEU A 185 -12.50 -3.05 4.50
CA LEU A 185 -13.19 -2.98 5.79
C LEU A 185 -12.56 -3.92 6.83
N GLY A 186 -12.27 -5.17 6.45
CA GLY A 186 -11.60 -6.13 7.33
C GLY A 186 -10.18 -5.75 7.77
N THR A 187 -9.50 -4.87 7.02
CA THR A 187 -8.12 -4.45 7.37
C THR A 187 -8.07 -3.46 8.54
N THR A 188 -9.22 -2.86 8.88
CA THR A 188 -9.34 -1.85 9.95
C THR A 188 -10.34 -2.22 11.04
N LEU A 189 -11.15 -3.29 10.88
CA LEU A 189 -11.96 -3.87 11.97
C LEU A 189 -11.18 -4.10 13.29
N PRO A 190 -9.93 -4.62 13.30
CA PRO A 190 -9.23 -4.86 14.56
C PRO A 190 -8.89 -3.59 15.35
N THR A 191 -8.90 -2.41 14.72
CA THR A 191 -8.32 -1.18 15.29
C THR A 191 -8.98 -0.73 16.60
N PRO A 192 -10.31 -0.58 16.73
CA PRO A 192 -10.95 -0.24 18.00
C PRO A 192 -10.85 -1.37 19.03
N LEU A 193 -10.83 -2.62 18.56
CA LEU A 193 -10.85 -3.82 19.39
C LEU A 193 -9.53 -4.05 20.13
N TYR A 194 -8.40 -3.48 19.66
CA TYR A 194 -7.11 -3.60 20.34
C TYR A 194 -7.16 -3.12 21.80
N VAL A 195 -8.00 -2.13 22.14
CA VAL A 195 -8.17 -1.67 23.54
C VAL A 195 -8.80 -2.78 24.40
N ILE A 196 -9.76 -3.54 23.84
CA ILE A 196 -10.41 -4.67 24.51
C ILE A 196 -9.43 -5.84 24.65
N TYR A 197 -8.68 -6.18 23.60
CA TYR A 197 -7.63 -7.21 23.67
C TYR A 197 -6.53 -6.82 24.67
N GLN A 198 -6.15 -5.53 24.73
CA GLN A 198 -5.16 -5.03 25.69
C GLN A 198 -5.68 -5.14 27.14
N GLY A 199 -6.97 -4.90 27.36
CA GLY A 199 -7.63 -5.13 28.66
C GLY A 199 -7.72 -6.61 29.04
N ARG A 200 -8.00 -7.51 28.08
CA ARG A 200 -8.13 -8.97 28.32
C ARG A 200 -6.80 -9.70 28.49
N TRP A 201 -5.72 -9.25 27.83
CA TRP A 201 -4.43 -9.94 27.79
C TRP A 201 -3.25 -9.12 28.37
N HIS A 202 -3.53 -7.93 28.92
CA HIS A 202 -2.59 -7.08 29.66
C HIS A 202 -1.26 -6.74 28.94
N PHE A 203 -1.27 -6.72 27.60
CA PHE A 203 -0.09 -6.33 26.82
C PHE A 203 0.16 -4.82 26.81
N SER A 204 1.36 -4.40 26.40
CA SER A 204 1.74 -2.98 26.37
C SER A 204 1.28 -2.27 25.08
N ALA A 205 1.13 -0.95 25.12
CA ALA A 205 0.80 -0.14 23.94
C ALA A 205 1.80 -0.33 22.78
N ALA A 206 3.07 -0.66 23.07
CA ALA A 206 4.06 -1.00 22.07
C ALA A 206 3.67 -2.22 21.22
N ILE A 207 2.93 -3.18 21.76
CA ILE A 207 2.42 -4.34 21.02
C ILE A 207 1.31 -3.93 20.04
N VAL A 208 0.45 -2.96 20.37
CA VAL A 208 -0.50 -2.36 19.40
C VAL A 208 0.28 -1.76 18.24
N THR A 209 1.32 -0.99 18.53
CA THR A 209 2.19 -0.35 17.53
C THR A 209 2.90 -1.37 16.63
N VAL A 210 3.45 -2.46 17.20
CA VAL A 210 4.01 -3.58 16.41
C VAL A 210 2.95 -4.22 15.53
N THR A 211 1.72 -4.37 16.02
CA THR A 211 0.57 -4.96 15.32
C THR A 211 0.09 -4.09 14.13
N PHE A 212 0.32 -2.78 14.19
CA PHE A 212 0.22 -1.87 13.03
C PHE A 212 1.42 -2.00 12.07
N ALA A 213 2.64 -1.98 12.59
CA ALA A 213 3.87 -2.02 11.80
C ALA A 213 3.98 -3.30 10.95
N VAL A 214 3.70 -4.47 11.55
CA VAL A 214 3.77 -5.77 10.87
C VAL A 214 2.76 -5.87 9.72
N TYR A 215 1.53 -5.35 9.90
CA TYR A 215 0.54 -5.25 8.82
C TYR A 215 1.07 -4.42 7.64
N ALA A 216 1.57 -3.22 7.92
CA ALA A 216 2.07 -2.31 6.89
C ALA A 216 3.33 -2.86 6.18
N VAL A 217 4.21 -3.56 6.90
CA VAL A 217 5.34 -4.32 6.30
C VAL A 217 4.83 -5.44 5.39
N ALA A 218 3.79 -6.19 5.80
CA ALA A 218 3.20 -7.23 4.95
C ALA A 218 2.53 -6.66 3.69
N VAL A 219 1.87 -5.50 3.77
CA VAL A 219 1.36 -4.78 2.59
C VAL A 219 2.51 -4.37 1.66
N ILE A 220 3.56 -3.73 2.18
CA ILE A 220 4.74 -3.31 1.41
C ILE A 220 5.40 -4.50 0.71
N ALA A 221 5.67 -5.60 1.44
CA ALA A 221 6.28 -6.80 0.90
C ALA A 221 5.42 -7.39 -0.23
N THR A 222 4.10 -7.40 -0.07
CA THR A 222 3.15 -7.87 -1.08
C THR A 222 3.17 -7.00 -2.33
N LEU A 223 3.17 -5.68 -2.21
CA LEU A 223 3.30 -4.78 -3.36
C LEU A 223 4.61 -5.03 -4.14
N LEU A 224 5.72 -5.21 -3.42
CA LEU A 224 7.05 -5.42 -4.01
C LEU A 224 7.27 -6.81 -4.64
N LEU A 225 6.66 -7.86 -4.09
CA LEU A 225 6.81 -9.24 -4.57
C LEU A 225 5.74 -9.67 -5.57
N ALA A 226 4.50 -9.21 -5.36
CA ALA A 226 3.32 -9.65 -6.10
C ALA A 226 2.69 -8.56 -6.98
N GLY A 227 3.23 -7.34 -7.03
CA GLY A 227 2.69 -6.22 -7.82
C GLY A 227 2.62 -6.44 -9.34
N ARG A 228 3.27 -7.49 -9.88
CA ARG A 228 3.14 -7.95 -11.28
C ARG A 228 2.50 -9.34 -11.40
N SER A 229 2.06 -9.94 -10.31
CA SER A 229 1.53 -11.32 -10.30
C SER A 229 0.20 -11.43 -11.03
N SER A 230 -0.69 -10.45 -10.88
CA SER A 230 -2.02 -10.45 -11.52
C SER A 230 -2.00 -10.07 -13.00
N ASP A 231 -0.91 -9.47 -13.50
CA ASP A 231 -0.65 -9.34 -14.95
C ASP A 231 -0.42 -10.72 -15.60
N GLN A 232 0.10 -11.69 -14.83
CA GLN A 232 0.55 -13.00 -15.30
C GLN A 232 -0.48 -14.09 -15.01
N ALA A 233 -0.91 -14.22 -13.75
CA ALA A 233 -1.89 -15.22 -13.32
C ALA A 233 -3.34 -14.89 -13.72
N GLY A 234 -3.60 -13.63 -14.08
CA GLY A 234 -4.94 -13.06 -14.25
C GLY A 234 -5.41 -12.28 -13.01
N ARG A 235 -6.37 -11.37 -13.21
CA ARG A 235 -6.88 -10.51 -12.13
C ARG A 235 -7.74 -11.33 -11.16
N LYS A 236 -8.70 -12.10 -11.69
CA LYS A 236 -9.68 -12.84 -10.89
C LYS A 236 -9.05 -13.87 -9.94
N PRO A 237 -8.05 -14.70 -10.35
CA PRO A 237 -7.36 -15.59 -9.42
C PRO A 237 -6.64 -14.87 -8.28
N VAL A 238 -5.97 -13.74 -8.55
CA VAL A 238 -5.25 -13.00 -7.50
C VAL A 238 -6.21 -12.29 -6.55
N LEU A 239 -7.36 -11.80 -7.03
CA LEU A 239 -8.45 -11.30 -6.17
C LEU A 239 -9.05 -12.40 -5.29
N ALA A 240 -9.18 -13.63 -5.82
CA ALA A 240 -9.66 -14.78 -5.04
C ALA A 240 -8.65 -15.20 -3.96
N VAL A 241 -7.34 -15.18 -4.26
CA VAL A 241 -6.28 -15.39 -3.25
C VAL A 241 -6.29 -14.28 -2.19
N ALA A 242 -6.53 -13.03 -2.58
CA ALA A 242 -6.65 -11.92 -1.63
C ALA A 242 -7.86 -12.05 -0.70
N LEU A 243 -9.05 -12.37 -1.24
CA LEU A 243 -10.25 -12.68 -0.44
C LEU A 243 -10.01 -13.89 0.48
N GLY A 244 -9.39 -14.96 -0.03
CA GLY A 244 -9.03 -16.14 0.77
C GLY A 244 -8.09 -15.80 1.93
N ALA A 245 -7.08 -14.95 1.70
CA ALA A 245 -6.23 -14.42 2.76
C ALA A 245 -7.03 -13.55 3.76
N SER A 246 -7.98 -12.72 3.30
CA SER A 246 -8.87 -11.96 4.20
C SER A 246 -9.71 -12.89 5.08
N ALA A 247 -10.26 -13.97 4.51
CA ALA A 247 -11.03 -14.98 5.23
C ALA A 247 -10.17 -15.75 6.25
N ILE A 248 -8.98 -16.20 5.86
CA ILE A 248 -8.02 -16.88 6.77
C ILE A 248 -7.63 -15.93 7.92
N SER A 249 -7.29 -14.67 7.62
CA SER A 249 -7.02 -13.64 8.63
C SER A 249 -8.19 -13.47 9.59
N THR A 250 -9.42 -13.49 9.08
CA THR A 250 -10.66 -13.33 9.88
C THR A 250 -10.88 -14.54 10.79
N VAL A 251 -10.69 -15.76 10.29
CA VAL A 251 -10.76 -17.00 11.10
C VAL A 251 -9.68 -17.02 12.19
N VAL A 252 -8.47 -16.53 11.91
CA VAL A 252 -7.42 -16.41 12.94
C VAL A 252 -7.79 -15.35 14.00
N PHE A 253 -8.50 -14.28 13.66
CA PHE A 253 -9.04 -13.33 14.66
C PHE A 253 -10.17 -13.95 15.53
N ILE A 254 -11.09 -14.71 14.92
CA ILE A 254 -12.16 -15.43 15.64
C ILE A 254 -11.58 -16.42 16.66
N LEU A 255 -10.50 -17.12 16.27
CA LEU A 255 -9.87 -18.17 17.07
C LEU A 255 -8.66 -17.69 17.88
N ALA A 256 -8.40 -16.37 17.99
CA ALA A 256 -7.18 -15.84 18.58
C ALA A 256 -7.12 -16.05 20.11
N PRO A 257 -6.17 -16.84 20.65
CA PRO A 257 -5.99 -16.99 22.10
C PRO A 257 -5.01 -15.96 22.68
N ASP A 258 -4.17 -15.35 21.83
CA ASP A 258 -3.03 -14.52 22.23
C ASP A 258 -2.59 -13.48 21.17
N VAL A 259 -1.59 -12.68 21.54
CA VAL A 259 -0.96 -11.64 20.72
C VAL A 259 -0.26 -12.21 19.47
N GLY A 260 0.31 -13.40 19.53
CA GLY A 260 0.94 -14.07 18.40
C GLY A 260 -0.06 -14.38 17.29
N ALA A 261 -1.28 -14.80 17.66
CA ALA A 261 -2.39 -14.96 16.72
C ALA A 261 -2.83 -13.63 16.09
N LEU A 262 -2.88 -12.52 16.84
CA LEU A 262 -3.12 -11.19 16.26
C LEU A 262 -2.04 -10.82 15.23
N ILE A 263 -0.76 -11.02 15.57
CA ILE A 263 0.36 -10.71 14.66
C ILE A 263 0.27 -11.56 13.40
N ALA A 264 0.00 -12.87 13.52
CA ALA A 264 -0.20 -13.77 12.39
C ALA A 264 -1.39 -13.33 11.51
N ALA A 265 -2.54 -13.03 12.12
CA ALA A 265 -3.71 -12.51 11.41
C ALA A 265 -3.39 -11.21 10.67
N ARG A 266 -2.60 -10.30 11.27
CA ARG A 266 -2.20 -9.03 10.63
C ARG A 266 -1.22 -9.19 9.47
N ILE A 267 -0.33 -10.18 9.50
CA ILE A 267 0.50 -10.53 8.33
C ILE A 267 -0.39 -10.96 7.17
N VAL A 268 -1.33 -11.88 7.41
CA VAL A 268 -2.24 -12.40 6.38
C VAL A 268 -3.22 -11.30 5.89
N SER A 269 -3.69 -10.43 6.79
CA SER A 269 -4.49 -9.24 6.47
C SER A 269 -3.73 -8.27 5.54
N GLY A 270 -2.43 -8.04 5.79
CA GLY A 270 -1.58 -7.20 4.95
C GLY A 270 -1.31 -7.81 3.57
N LEU A 271 -1.16 -9.14 3.51
CA LEU A 271 -1.08 -9.89 2.24
C LEU A 271 -2.38 -9.74 1.42
N SER A 272 -3.54 -9.92 2.06
CA SER A 272 -4.85 -9.64 1.46
C SER A 272 -4.91 -8.20 0.91
N ALA A 273 -4.62 -7.22 1.75
CA ALA A 273 -4.74 -5.80 1.42
C ALA A 273 -3.84 -5.38 0.25
N GLY A 274 -2.59 -5.86 0.22
CA GLY A 274 -1.64 -5.57 -0.85
C GLY A 274 -2.03 -6.19 -2.19
N LEU A 275 -2.45 -7.46 -2.20
CA LEU A 275 -2.91 -8.15 -3.42
C LEU A 275 -4.18 -7.50 -3.98
N MET A 276 -5.16 -7.23 -3.11
CA MET A 276 -6.45 -6.65 -3.44
C MET A 276 -6.31 -5.23 -4.00
N THR A 277 -5.62 -4.32 -3.30
CA THR A 277 -5.56 -2.90 -3.66
C THR A 277 -4.98 -2.69 -5.06
N GLY A 278 -3.84 -3.34 -5.36
CA GLY A 278 -3.21 -3.25 -6.69
C GLY A 278 -4.06 -3.90 -7.79
N THR A 279 -4.54 -5.13 -7.55
CA THR A 279 -5.24 -5.91 -8.58
C THR A 279 -6.63 -5.37 -8.88
N ALA A 280 -7.40 -4.95 -7.87
CA ALA A 280 -8.72 -4.37 -8.06
C ALA A 280 -8.63 -3.00 -8.78
N THR A 281 -7.64 -2.17 -8.45
CA THR A 281 -7.44 -0.88 -9.14
C THR A 281 -7.11 -1.08 -10.62
N ALA A 282 -6.24 -2.05 -10.95
CA ALA A 282 -5.95 -2.41 -12.34
C ALA A 282 -7.20 -2.94 -13.06
N MET A 283 -7.91 -3.89 -12.45
CA MET A 283 -9.08 -4.52 -13.06
C MET A 283 -10.29 -3.58 -13.20
N LEU A 284 -10.50 -2.64 -12.27
CA LEU A 284 -11.48 -1.55 -12.41
C LEU A 284 -11.14 -0.65 -13.60
N THR A 285 -9.86 -0.42 -13.87
CA THR A 285 -9.38 0.35 -15.02
C THR A 285 -9.55 -0.40 -16.33
N GLU A 286 -9.40 -1.73 -16.32
CA GLU A 286 -9.63 -2.62 -17.47
C GLU A 286 -11.13 -2.85 -17.78
N LEU A 287 -12.00 -2.80 -16.77
CA LEU A 287 -13.47 -2.91 -16.93
C LEU A 287 -14.14 -1.58 -17.33
N ALA A 288 -13.45 -0.45 -17.17
CA ALA A 288 -13.96 0.86 -17.56
C ALA A 288 -13.75 1.11 -19.07
N PRO A 289 -14.67 1.85 -19.74
CA PRO A 289 -14.40 2.38 -21.08
C PRO A 289 -13.10 3.20 -21.11
N ALA A 290 -12.38 3.18 -22.24
CA ALA A 290 -11.08 3.85 -22.37
C ALA A 290 -11.13 5.36 -22.02
N SER A 291 -12.22 6.05 -22.36
CA SER A 291 -12.47 7.45 -21.99
C SER A 291 -12.74 7.70 -20.50
N ALA A 292 -12.94 6.63 -19.71
CA ALA A 292 -13.33 6.67 -18.31
C ALA A 292 -12.24 6.17 -17.34
N GLY A 293 -11.00 5.93 -17.80
CA GLY A 293 -9.91 5.46 -16.92
C GLY A 293 -9.64 6.36 -15.70
N ARG A 294 -9.85 7.69 -15.83
CA ARG A 294 -9.83 8.62 -14.68
C ARG A 294 -10.88 8.25 -13.63
N ARG A 295 -12.12 7.96 -14.06
CA ARG A 295 -13.22 7.53 -13.19
C ARG A 295 -12.96 6.17 -12.54
N ALA A 296 -12.27 5.26 -13.22
CA ALA A 296 -11.90 3.97 -12.65
C ALA A 296 -10.96 4.11 -11.45
N SER A 297 -9.86 4.85 -11.60
CA SER A 297 -8.93 5.15 -10.50
C SER A 297 -9.61 5.88 -9.34
N LEU A 298 -10.54 6.79 -9.64
CA LEU A 298 -11.32 7.51 -8.61
C LEU A 298 -12.22 6.56 -7.82
N VAL A 299 -12.98 5.69 -8.49
CA VAL A 299 -13.84 4.69 -7.82
C VAL A 299 -12.99 3.70 -7.03
N ALA A 300 -11.84 3.24 -7.55
CA ALA A 300 -10.93 2.39 -6.81
C ALA A 300 -10.40 3.04 -5.52
N THR A 301 -10.01 4.32 -5.60
CA THR A 301 -9.48 5.08 -4.45
C THR A 301 -10.59 5.34 -3.42
N ALA A 302 -11.78 5.76 -3.86
CA ALA A 302 -12.92 6.01 -2.99
C ALA A 302 -13.43 4.73 -2.32
N ALA A 303 -13.55 3.61 -3.06
CA ALA A 303 -13.92 2.30 -2.50
C ALA A 303 -12.90 1.83 -1.44
N ASN A 304 -11.61 2.07 -1.67
CA ASN A 304 -10.56 1.76 -0.71
C ASN A 304 -10.72 2.60 0.58
N MET A 305 -10.87 3.92 0.48
CA MET A 305 -11.08 4.81 1.63
C MET A 305 -12.38 4.51 2.39
N THR A 306 -13.49 4.30 1.68
CA THR A 306 -14.80 3.96 2.27
C THR A 306 -14.72 2.63 3.02
N GLY A 307 -14.06 1.61 2.46
CA GLY A 307 -13.82 0.35 3.16
C GLY A 307 -13.02 0.56 4.44
N LEU A 308 -11.86 1.22 4.34
CA LEU A 308 -11.02 1.55 5.51
C LEU A 308 -11.77 2.32 6.60
N GLY A 309 -12.70 3.20 6.23
CA GLY A 309 -13.54 3.98 7.16
C GLY A 309 -14.67 3.18 7.80
N LEU A 310 -15.31 2.28 7.05
CA LEU A 310 -16.40 1.45 7.59
C LEU A 310 -15.90 0.45 8.64
N GLY A 311 -14.65 0.00 8.58
CA GLY A 311 -14.07 -0.91 9.57
C GLY A 311 -14.16 -0.37 11.02
N PRO A 312 -13.58 0.80 11.33
CA PRO A 312 -13.68 1.40 12.66
C PRO A 312 -15.10 1.73 13.10
N LEU A 313 -16.01 2.09 12.18
CA LEU A 313 -17.43 2.30 12.51
C LEU A 313 -18.10 0.99 12.95
N VAL A 314 -18.00 -0.06 12.13
CA VAL A 314 -18.61 -1.37 12.43
C VAL A 314 -17.99 -1.97 13.70
N ALA A 315 -16.67 -1.95 13.83
CA ALA A 315 -15.99 -2.43 15.03
C ALA A 315 -16.32 -1.61 16.28
N GLY A 316 -16.48 -0.28 16.17
CA GLY A 316 -16.92 0.57 17.27
C GLY A 316 -18.37 0.31 17.71
N LEU A 317 -19.26 0.06 16.75
CA LEU A 317 -20.65 -0.32 17.03
C LEU A 317 -20.73 -1.70 17.70
N PHE A 318 -20.03 -2.71 17.18
CA PHE A 318 -19.96 -4.03 17.83
C PHE A 318 -19.33 -3.92 19.22
N ALA A 319 -18.21 -3.22 19.38
CA ALA A 319 -17.55 -2.96 20.67
C ALA A 319 -18.46 -2.28 21.71
N GLN A 320 -19.48 -1.54 21.27
CA GLN A 320 -20.40 -0.82 22.16
C GLN A 320 -21.69 -1.59 22.49
N TYR A 321 -22.14 -2.49 21.61
CA TYR A 321 -23.50 -3.06 21.66
C TYR A 321 -23.58 -4.59 21.51
N ALA A 322 -22.51 -5.28 21.09
CA ALA A 322 -22.51 -6.74 20.90
C ALA A 322 -22.01 -7.47 22.18
N PRO A 323 -22.59 -8.63 22.55
CA PRO A 323 -22.27 -9.31 23.81
C PRO A 323 -20.87 -9.97 23.83
N ASP A 324 -20.35 -10.42 22.69
CA ASP A 324 -18.91 -10.71 22.54
C ASP A 324 -18.33 -10.00 21.31
N PRO A 325 -17.85 -8.75 21.46
CA PRO A 325 -17.48 -7.89 20.35
C PRO A 325 -16.18 -8.30 19.66
N THR A 326 -15.34 -9.12 20.29
CA THR A 326 -14.08 -9.61 19.71
C THR A 326 -14.25 -10.77 18.74
N THR A 327 -15.46 -11.32 18.62
CA THR A 327 -15.72 -12.57 17.90
C THR A 327 -16.85 -12.36 16.89
N LEU A 328 -18.03 -11.90 17.35
CA LEU A 328 -19.22 -11.67 16.52
C LEU A 328 -18.97 -10.74 15.32
N VAL A 329 -18.09 -9.74 15.49
CA VAL A 329 -17.75 -8.79 14.42
C VAL A 329 -16.96 -9.45 13.29
N PHE A 330 -16.11 -10.42 13.61
CA PHE A 330 -15.33 -11.18 12.63
C PHE A 330 -16.16 -12.31 12.01
N GLU A 331 -17.08 -12.93 12.76
CA GLU A 331 -18.05 -13.88 12.21
C GLU A 331 -18.98 -13.20 11.18
N ALA A 332 -19.54 -12.03 11.53
CA ALA A 332 -20.32 -11.22 10.61
C ALA A 332 -19.50 -10.80 9.38
N TYR A 333 -18.25 -10.37 9.57
CA TYR A 333 -17.36 -10.03 8.45
C TYR A 333 -16.99 -11.25 7.58
N LEU A 334 -16.84 -12.44 8.17
CA LEU A 334 -16.58 -13.68 7.43
C LEU A 334 -17.76 -14.07 6.53
N ALA A 335 -19.00 -13.85 6.99
CA ALA A 335 -20.20 -14.02 6.16
C ALA A 335 -20.24 -13.01 4.99
N VAL A 336 -19.87 -11.74 5.24
CA VAL A 336 -19.77 -10.72 4.18
C VAL A 336 -18.62 -11.02 3.20
N LEU A 337 -17.51 -11.61 3.66
CA LEU A 337 -16.44 -12.12 2.80
C LEU A 337 -16.87 -13.31 1.94
N ALA A 338 -17.68 -14.23 2.47
CA ALA A 338 -18.24 -15.33 1.69
C ALA A 338 -19.15 -14.78 0.57
N ALA A 339 -19.99 -13.78 0.87
CA ALA A 339 -20.78 -13.07 -0.13
C ALA A 339 -19.89 -12.35 -1.17
N ALA A 340 -18.80 -11.69 -0.75
CA ALA A 340 -17.82 -11.08 -1.67
C ALA A 340 -17.13 -12.11 -2.58
N GLY A 341 -16.86 -13.32 -2.07
CA GLY A 341 -16.36 -14.45 -2.84
C GLY A 341 -17.34 -14.89 -3.94
N LEU A 342 -18.63 -15.03 -3.60
CA LEU A 342 -19.69 -15.33 -4.56
C LEU A 342 -19.86 -14.21 -5.60
N ILE A 343 -19.81 -12.94 -5.18
CA ILE A 343 -19.85 -11.77 -6.06
C ILE A 343 -18.65 -11.78 -7.04
N LEU A 344 -17.45 -12.14 -6.58
CA LEU A 344 -16.28 -12.26 -7.46
C LEU A 344 -16.46 -13.34 -8.53
N LEU A 345 -17.26 -14.39 -8.29
CA LEU A 345 -17.60 -15.38 -9.32
C LEU A 345 -18.37 -14.76 -10.50
N LEU A 346 -19.17 -13.71 -10.28
CA LEU A 346 -19.91 -12.99 -11.32
C LEU A 346 -19.04 -12.02 -12.13
N VAL A 347 -17.90 -11.56 -11.60
CA VAL A 347 -16.98 -10.65 -12.30
C VAL A 347 -16.21 -11.43 -13.40
N PRO A 348 -16.18 -10.98 -14.67
CA PRO A 348 -15.45 -11.65 -15.75
C PRO A 348 -13.93 -11.46 -15.61
N GLU A 349 -13.13 -12.40 -16.09
CA GLU A 349 -11.66 -12.24 -16.19
C GLU A 349 -11.30 -11.27 -17.32
N THR A 350 -10.39 -10.31 -17.05
CA THR A 350 -9.92 -9.32 -18.03
C THR A 350 -8.65 -9.79 -18.77
N VAL A 351 -7.81 -10.60 -18.14
CA VAL A 351 -6.52 -11.07 -18.69
C VAL A 351 -6.73 -12.27 -19.62
N ARG A 352 -6.61 -12.02 -20.94
CA ARG A 352 -6.84 -13.02 -22.00
C ARG A 352 -5.74 -14.07 -22.18
N ARG A 353 -4.49 -13.79 -21.77
CA ARG A 353 -3.37 -14.74 -21.81
C ARG A 353 -2.73 -14.83 -20.43
N ARG A 354 -2.89 -15.98 -19.77
CA ARG A 354 -2.23 -16.28 -18.49
C ARG A 354 -0.85 -16.89 -18.72
N THR A 355 0.10 -16.56 -17.86
CA THR A 355 1.42 -17.16 -17.76
C THR A 355 1.68 -17.58 -16.30
N ARG A 356 2.70 -18.42 -16.04
CA ARG A 356 3.08 -18.77 -14.66
C ARG A 356 3.57 -17.50 -13.95
N PRO A 357 2.98 -17.09 -12.82
CA PRO A 357 3.37 -15.85 -12.15
C PRO A 357 4.78 -15.96 -11.57
N ALA A 358 5.72 -15.22 -12.17
CA ALA A 358 7.05 -15.05 -11.63
C ALA A 358 6.99 -14.06 -10.45
N LEU A 359 6.96 -14.58 -9.21
CA LEU A 359 7.24 -13.79 -8.02
C LEU A 359 8.69 -13.33 -8.08
N ARG A 360 8.90 -12.08 -8.48
CA ARG A 360 10.21 -11.43 -8.56
C ARG A 360 10.10 -10.10 -7.82
N PHE A 361 10.98 -9.89 -6.86
CA PHE A 361 11.10 -8.63 -6.15
C PHE A 361 11.33 -7.51 -7.16
N ALA A 362 10.34 -6.63 -7.32
CA ALA A 362 10.36 -5.62 -8.38
C ALA A 362 11.42 -4.52 -8.12
N GLY A 363 11.80 -4.30 -6.86
CA GLY A 363 12.64 -3.19 -6.45
C GLY A 363 11.89 -1.86 -6.35
N LEU A 364 12.50 -0.87 -5.70
CA LEU A 364 11.98 0.48 -5.53
C LEU A 364 12.42 1.35 -6.72
N GLY A 365 11.47 1.90 -7.48
CA GLY A 365 11.74 2.56 -8.76
C GLY A 365 11.41 4.05 -8.74
N VAL A 366 12.33 4.89 -8.25
CA VAL A 366 12.21 6.35 -8.34
C VAL A 366 12.44 6.79 -9.80
N PRO A 367 11.50 7.48 -10.47
CA PRO A 367 11.67 7.94 -11.85
C PRO A 367 12.81 8.94 -11.96
N GLU A 368 13.68 8.82 -12.96
CA GLU A 368 14.84 9.71 -13.16
C GLU A 368 14.43 11.12 -13.62
N ARG A 369 13.40 11.21 -14.47
CA ARG A 369 12.73 12.45 -14.82
C ARG A 369 11.61 12.73 -13.81
N GLY A 370 11.50 13.96 -13.31
CA GLY A 370 10.51 14.34 -12.30
C GLY A 370 10.83 13.92 -10.86
N ARG A 371 12.09 13.56 -10.54
CA ARG A 371 12.51 13.16 -9.17
C ARG A 371 12.02 14.09 -8.07
N GLY A 372 12.07 15.40 -8.29
CA GLY A 372 11.63 16.40 -7.31
C GLY A 372 10.14 16.32 -6.98
N GLU A 373 9.29 16.16 -8.00
CA GLU A 373 7.84 16.04 -7.83
C GLU A 373 7.45 14.67 -7.25
N PHE A 374 8.12 13.59 -7.65
CA PHE A 374 7.94 12.27 -7.01
C PHE A 374 8.28 12.30 -5.52
N ILE A 375 9.38 12.96 -5.12
CA ILE A 375 9.76 13.13 -3.72
C ILE A 375 8.73 13.99 -2.98
N ALA A 376 8.27 15.09 -3.57
CA ALA A 376 7.25 15.96 -2.96
C ALA A 376 5.92 15.20 -2.74
N ALA A 377 5.47 14.42 -3.73
CA ALA A 377 4.32 13.53 -3.63
C ALA A 377 4.51 12.42 -2.58
N GLY A 378 5.72 11.86 -2.46
CA GLY A 378 6.07 10.88 -1.43
C GLY A 378 6.02 11.46 -0.01
N VAL A 379 6.55 12.67 0.20
CA VAL A 379 6.49 13.39 1.49
C VAL A 379 5.06 13.81 1.82
N ALA A 380 4.26 14.22 0.84
CA ALA A 380 2.85 14.53 1.05
C ALA A 380 2.05 13.26 1.42
N GLY A 381 2.27 12.15 0.72
CA GLY A 381 1.67 10.85 1.05
C GLY A 381 2.06 10.33 2.44
N PHE A 382 3.33 10.51 2.84
CA PHE A 382 3.81 10.26 4.21
C PHE A 382 3.03 11.10 5.22
N ALA A 383 2.87 12.41 4.98
CA ALA A 383 2.17 13.31 5.90
C ALA A 383 0.67 12.95 6.04
N ALA A 384 -0.02 12.66 4.95
CA ALA A 384 -1.42 12.24 4.96
C ALA A 384 -1.64 10.93 5.74
N PHE A 385 -0.78 9.93 5.55
CA PHE A 385 -0.85 8.66 6.29
C PHE A 385 -0.40 8.82 7.75
N ALA A 386 0.52 9.74 8.04
CA ALA A 386 0.89 10.10 9.40
C ALA A 386 -0.28 10.69 10.19
N LEU A 387 -1.07 11.59 9.59
CA LEU A 387 -2.27 12.11 10.22
C LEU A 387 -3.31 11.01 10.49
N LEU A 388 -3.49 10.08 9.55
CA LEU A 388 -4.38 8.92 9.73
C LEU A 388 -3.92 7.98 10.86
N GLY A 389 -2.62 7.72 10.95
CA GLY A 389 -2.02 6.90 12.00
C GLY A 389 -2.13 7.56 13.38
N LEU A 390 -1.78 8.85 13.46
CA LEU A 390 -1.93 9.64 14.69
C LEU A 390 -3.39 9.71 15.15
N PHE A 391 -4.36 9.94 14.24
CA PHE A 391 -5.78 9.86 14.58
C PHE A 391 -6.15 8.49 15.18
N SER A 392 -5.73 7.40 14.53
CA SER A 392 -6.01 6.04 14.99
C SER A 392 -5.45 5.74 16.38
N SER A 393 -4.34 6.39 16.78
CA SER A 393 -3.72 6.24 18.10
C SER A 393 -4.25 7.22 19.15
N LEU A 394 -4.71 8.41 18.76
CA LEU A 394 -5.10 9.48 19.68
C LEU A 394 -6.60 9.48 20.01
N VAL A 395 -7.46 9.10 19.05
CA VAL A 395 -8.93 9.13 19.22
C VAL A 395 -9.40 8.42 20.51
N PRO A 396 -8.98 7.16 20.82
CA PRO A 396 -9.47 6.48 22.01
C PRO A 396 -9.02 7.15 23.32
N GLY A 397 -7.74 7.53 23.41
CA GLY A 397 -7.16 8.12 24.63
C GLY A 397 -7.66 9.54 24.90
N PHE A 398 -7.83 10.36 23.86
CA PHE A 398 -8.35 11.72 23.99
C PHE A 398 -9.85 11.73 24.31
N LEU A 399 -10.65 10.90 23.62
CA LEU A 399 -12.09 10.80 23.89
C LEU A 399 -12.37 10.28 25.30
N ALA A 400 -11.77 9.16 25.70
CA ALA A 400 -12.02 8.58 27.01
C ALA A 400 -11.39 9.40 28.15
N GLY A 401 -10.18 9.92 27.97
CA GLY A 401 -9.40 10.54 29.04
C GLY A 401 -9.62 12.04 29.27
N GLN A 402 -9.88 12.83 28.22
CA GLN A 402 -10.08 14.28 28.35
C GLN A 402 -11.55 14.70 28.12
N LEU A 403 -12.20 14.12 27.12
CA LEU A 403 -13.61 14.39 26.82
C LEU A 403 -14.61 13.52 27.60
N HIS A 404 -14.12 12.59 28.43
CA HIS A 404 -14.91 11.65 29.24
C HIS A 404 -15.91 10.80 28.42
N GLN A 405 -15.67 10.65 27.11
CA GLN A 405 -16.48 9.88 26.17
C GLN A 405 -15.99 8.43 26.09
N GLY A 406 -16.49 7.59 26.99
CA GLY A 406 -16.19 6.15 27.02
C GLY A 406 -16.77 5.34 25.84
N SER A 407 -17.62 5.92 24.99
CA SER A 407 -18.32 5.18 23.94
C SER A 407 -17.40 4.76 22.78
N HIS A 408 -17.25 3.45 22.58
CA HIS A 408 -16.51 2.88 21.45
C HIS A 408 -17.17 3.16 20.10
N ALA A 409 -18.51 3.34 20.08
CA ALA A 409 -19.23 3.76 18.87
C ALA A 409 -18.84 5.19 18.44
N ILE A 410 -18.66 6.11 19.39
CA ILE A 410 -18.19 7.48 19.10
C ILE A 410 -16.74 7.45 18.61
N GLN A 411 -15.86 6.66 19.25
CA GLN A 411 -14.47 6.48 18.82
C GLN A 411 -14.39 5.96 17.37
N GLY A 412 -15.20 4.95 17.02
CA GLY A 412 -15.33 4.44 15.65
C GLY A 412 -15.88 5.47 14.66
N ALA A 413 -16.92 6.22 15.06
CA ALA A 413 -17.57 7.24 14.24
C ALA A 413 -16.64 8.42 13.88
N VAL A 414 -15.74 8.84 14.78
CA VAL A 414 -14.76 9.90 14.49
C VAL A 414 -13.73 9.45 13.45
N VAL A 415 -13.23 8.21 13.54
CA VAL A 415 -12.30 7.67 12.54
C VAL A 415 -13.00 7.46 11.19
N PHE A 416 -14.25 7.02 11.20
CA PHE A 416 -15.09 6.97 10.01
C PHE A 416 -15.32 8.35 9.38
N LEU A 417 -15.61 9.39 10.19
CA LEU A 417 -15.81 10.75 9.70
C LEU A 417 -14.58 11.26 8.91
N LEU A 418 -13.37 11.04 9.43
CA LEU A 418 -12.13 11.41 8.73
C LEU A 418 -12.02 10.72 7.37
N LEU A 419 -12.25 9.40 7.31
CA LEU A 419 -12.10 8.60 6.09
C LEU A 419 -13.25 8.78 5.09
N ALA A 420 -14.47 9.04 5.57
CA ALA A 420 -15.63 9.41 4.76
C ALA A 420 -15.44 10.79 4.13
N VAL A 421 -15.00 11.79 4.89
CA VAL A 421 -14.66 13.12 4.36
C VAL A 421 -13.48 13.03 3.38
N ALA A 422 -12.49 12.16 3.62
CA ALA A 422 -11.43 11.89 2.65
C ALA A 422 -11.97 11.30 1.34
N ALA A 423 -12.85 10.30 1.39
CA ALA A 423 -13.47 9.70 0.21
C ALA A 423 -14.35 10.71 -0.57
N VAL A 424 -15.18 11.49 0.14
CA VAL A 424 -15.98 12.57 -0.46
C VAL A 424 -15.08 13.63 -1.10
N THR A 425 -13.99 14.02 -0.43
CA THR A 425 -13.04 15.00 -0.96
C THR A 425 -12.37 14.47 -2.22
N GLN A 426 -11.95 13.20 -2.26
CA GLN A 426 -11.40 12.57 -3.48
C GLN A 426 -12.37 12.64 -4.66
N VAL A 427 -13.67 12.45 -4.42
CA VAL A 427 -14.71 12.60 -5.46
C VAL A 427 -14.93 14.07 -5.84
N ALA A 428 -14.90 15.01 -4.89
CA ALA A 428 -15.09 16.44 -5.15
C ALA A 428 -13.92 17.07 -5.91
N VAL A 429 -12.68 16.80 -5.49
CA VAL A 429 -11.46 17.31 -6.16
C VAL A 429 -11.11 16.53 -7.44
N SER A 430 -11.81 15.43 -7.71
CA SER A 430 -11.55 14.46 -8.77
C SER A 430 -11.34 15.03 -10.17
N ARG A 431 -11.94 16.20 -10.47
CA ARG A 431 -11.97 16.87 -11.77
C ARG A 431 -10.82 17.86 -12.02
N PHE A 432 -10.16 18.34 -10.97
CA PHE A 432 -9.15 19.41 -11.07
C PHE A 432 -7.75 18.88 -11.46
N ARG A 433 -6.73 19.76 -11.55
CA ARG A 433 -5.32 19.39 -11.83
C ARG A 433 -4.62 18.91 -10.55
N SER A 434 -3.70 17.95 -10.63
CA SER A 434 -3.13 17.32 -9.41
C SER A 434 -2.33 18.28 -8.54
N GLY A 435 -1.47 19.12 -9.11
CA GLY A 435 -0.63 20.08 -8.37
C GLY A 435 -1.43 20.99 -7.43
N PRO A 436 -2.39 21.80 -7.94
CA PRO A 436 -3.25 22.64 -7.11
C PRO A 436 -4.06 21.87 -6.06
N VAL A 437 -4.48 20.64 -6.35
CA VAL A 437 -5.20 19.78 -5.39
C VAL A 437 -4.29 19.32 -4.25
N VAL A 438 -3.04 18.92 -4.53
CA VAL A 438 -2.06 18.61 -3.47
C VAL A 438 -1.75 19.87 -2.65
N LEU A 439 -1.55 21.02 -3.30
CA LEU A 439 -1.22 22.28 -2.62
C LEU A 439 -2.36 22.73 -1.66
N ALA A 440 -3.61 22.67 -2.12
CA ALA A 440 -4.79 22.96 -1.28
C ALA A 440 -4.95 21.94 -0.14
N GLY A 441 -4.68 20.65 -0.40
CA GLY A 441 -4.68 19.60 0.61
C GLY A 441 -3.60 19.80 1.69
N LEU A 442 -2.41 20.24 1.30
CA LEU A 442 -1.33 20.61 2.23
C LEU A 442 -1.67 21.87 3.05
N GLY A 443 -2.39 22.84 2.47
CA GLY A 443 -2.98 23.95 3.23
C GLY A 443 -3.98 23.47 4.29
N ALA A 444 -4.94 22.63 3.89
CA ALA A 444 -5.90 22.01 4.81
C ALA A 444 -5.24 21.15 5.90
N PHE A 445 -4.09 20.52 5.59
CA PHE A 445 -3.31 19.72 6.54
C PHE A 445 -2.75 20.55 7.69
N LEU A 446 -2.21 21.74 7.40
CA LEU A 446 -1.74 22.67 8.43
C LEU A 446 -2.88 23.20 9.30
N ILE A 447 -4.05 23.49 8.70
CA ILE A 447 -5.27 23.87 9.42
C ILE A 447 -5.74 22.72 10.34
N ALA A 448 -5.76 21.48 9.84
CA ALA A 448 -6.12 20.30 10.62
C ALA A 448 -5.20 20.12 11.84
N LEU A 449 -3.87 20.20 11.65
CA LEU A 449 -2.89 20.14 12.74
C LEU A 449 -3.13 21.22 13.80
N GLY A 450 -3.39 22.47 13.38
CA GLY A 450 -3.71 23.57 14.30
C GLY A 450 -4.98 23.33 15.10
N LEU A 451 -6.06 22.89 14.45
CA LEU A 451 -7.33 22.56 15.10
C LEU A 451 -7.21 21.39 16.08
N ILE A 452 -6.42 20.36 15.76
CA ILE A 452 -6.18 19.21 16.65
C ILE A 452 -5.40 19.66 17.89
N VAL A 453 -4.32 20.43 17.71
CA VAL A 453 -3.52 20.95 18.85
C VAL A 453 -4.37 21.87 19.74
N ALA A 454 -5.20 22.74 19.15
CA ALA A 454 -6.13 23.58 19.90
C ALA A 454 -7.21 22.76 20.64
N ALA A 455 -7.75 21.70 20.02
CA ALA A 455 -8.70 20.78 20.65
C ALA A 455 -8.12 20.06 21.86
N LEU A 456 -6.86 19.62 21.79
CA LEU A 456 -6.14 19.02 22.94
C LEU A 456 -5.82 20.06 24.03
N ALA A 457 -5.55 21.31 23.67
CA ALA A 457 -5.28 22.37 24.64
C ALA A 457 -6.56 22.84 25.38
N GLN A 458 -7.72 22.79 24.73
CA GLN A 458 -8.99 23.28 25.27
C GLN A 458 -9.95 22.17 25.72
N SER A 459 -9.58 20.89 25.57
CA SER A 459 -10.47 19.73 25.74
C SER A 459 -11.80 19.88 24.99
N ALA A 460 -11.74 20.39 23.75
CA ALA A 460 -12.92 20.88 23.03
C ALA A 460 -13.34 19.93 21.88
N MET A 461 -14.45 19.22 22.08
CA MET A 461 -15.02 18.29 21.07
C MET A 461 -15.27 18.98 19.71
N GLY A 462 -15.79 20.22 19.71
CA GLY A 462 -16.08 20.95 18.47
C GLY A 462 -14.82 21.21 17.62
N LEU A 463 -13.71 21.61 18.26
CA LEU A 463 -12.43 21.77 17.58
C LEU A 463 -11.86 20.43 17.10
N PHE A 464 -12.05 19.35 17.85
CA PHE A 464 -11.61 18.01 17.46
C PHE A 464 -12.35 17.51 16.22
N LEU A 465 -13.68 17.69 16.17
CA LEU A 465 -14.50 17.35 14.99
C LEU A 465 -14.17 18.25 13.79
N ALA A 466 -13.96 19.55 13.99
CA ALA A 466 -13.50 20.45 12.93
C ALA A 466 -12.12 20.04 12.37
N GLY A 467 -11.18 19.68 13.25
CA GLY A 467 -9.87 19.11 12.87
C GLY A 467 -9.97 17.75 12.18
N THR A 468 -10.95 16.93 12.55
CA THR A 468 -11.27 15.64 11.90
C THR A 468 -11.73 15.87 10.46
N VAL A 469 -12.65 16.82 10.23
CA VAL A 469 -13.15 17.17 8.89
C VAL A 469 -12.03 17.79 8.06
N ALA A 470 -11.28 18.76 8.59
CA ALA A 470 -10.14 19.36 7.90
C ALA A 470 -9.05 18.32 7.55
N GLY A 471 -8.79 17.37 8.47
CA GLY A 471 -7.86 16.26 8.25
C GLY A 471 -8.34 15.27 7.19
N GLY A 472 -9.64 15.00 7.13
CA GLY A 472 -10.25 14.23 6.04
C GLY A 472 -10.07 14.91 4.68
N VAL A 473 -10.34 16.23 4.60
CA VAL A 473 -10.13 17.02 3.38
C VAL A 473 -8.67 16.99 2.94
N ALA A 474 -7.74 17.22 3.89
CA ALA A 474 -6.31 17.17 3.65
C ALA A 474 -5.86 15.81 3.10
N THR A 475 -6.14 14.73 3.83
CA THR A 475 -5.74 13.36 3.45
C THR A 475 -6.37 12.92 2.13
N GLY A 476 -7.65 13.25 1.90
CA GLY A 476 -8.34 12.96 0.64
C GLY A 476 -7.69 13.63 -0.56
N ALA A 477 -7.47 14.95 -0.49
CA ALA A 477 -6.86 15.73 -1.56
C ALA A 477 -5.39 15.36 -1.80
N ILE A 478 -4.60 15.25 -0.72
CA ILE A 478 -3.17 14.90 -0.80
C ILE A 478 -2.99 13.51 -1.41
N PHE A 479 -3.72 12.49 -0.94
CA PHE A 479 -3.51 11.12 -1.41
C PHE A 479 -3.84 10.96 -2.89
N LEU A 480 -5.01 11.45 -3.33
CA LEU A 480 -5.41 11.37 -4.74
C LEU A 480 -4.50 12.21 -5.64
N GLY A 481 -4.15 13.44 -5.24
CA GLY A 481 -3.27 14.30 -6.03
C GLY A 481 -1.85 13.71 -6.17
N SER A 482 -1.29 13.21 -5.06
CA SER A 482 0.03 12.57 -5.03
C SER A 482 0.03 11.27 -5.85
N LEU A 483 -0.98 10.41 -5.66
CA LEU A 483 -1.14 9.18 -6.44
C LEU A 483 -1.33 9.47 -7.93
N ALA A 484 -2.05 10.52 -8.31
CA ALA A 484 -2.19 10.93 -9.71
C ALA A 484 -0.86 11.42 -10.32
N THR A 485 -0.10 12.24 -9.60
CA THR A 485 1.25 12.69 -10.01
C THR A 485 2.20 11.49 -10.15
N VAL A 486 2.23 10.57 -9.18
CA VAL A 486 3.04 9.33 -9.25
C VAL A 486 2.62 8.48 -10.45
N ASN A 487 1.32 8.32 -10.72
CA ASN A 487 0.79 7.61 -11.89
C ASN A 487 1.11 8.29 -13.24
N ARG A 488 1.43 9.59 -13.26
CA ARG A 488 1.89 10.34 -14.45
C ARG A 488 3.39 10.15 -14.69
N LEU A 489 4.20 10.17 -13.62
CA LEU A 489 5.66 10.02 -13.68
C LEU A 489 6.13 8.57 -13.89
N ALA A 490 5.30 7.57 -13.56
CA ALA A 490 5.65 6.16 -13.58
C ALA A 490 5.64 5.53 -14.99
N PRO A 491 6.81 5.14 -15.57
CA PRO A 491 6.89 4.53 -16.90
C PRO A 491 6.16 3.18 -16.95
N ALA A 492 5.49 2.86 -18.05
CA ALA A 492 4.63 1.67 -18.18
C ALA A 492 5.33 0.37 -17.75
N GLN A 493 6.60 0.18 -18.12
CA GLN A 493 7.39 -1.02 -17.84
C GLN A 493 7.85 -1.12 -16.36
N ARG A 494 7.90 0.01 -15.63
CA ARG A 494 8.37 0.12 -14.24
C ARG A 494 7.25 0.54 -13.26
N ARG A 495 6.00 0.68 -13.72
CA ARG A 495 4.90 1.32 -12.97
C ARG A 495 4.69 0.78 -11.55
N GLY A 496 4.77 -0.54 -11.38
CA GLY A 496 4.67 -1.19 -10.06
C GLY A 496 5.81 -0.85 -9.10
N GLN A 497 7.04 -0.62 -9.60
CA GLN A 497 8.20 -0.22 -8.78
C GLN A 497 8.02 1.20 -8.22
N THR A 498 7.51 2.11 -9.06
CA THR A 498 7.27 3.51 -8.73
C THR A 498 6.09 3.68 -7.78
N LEU A 499 4.99 2.95 -8.02
CA LEU A 499 3.86 2.90 -7.08
C LEU A 499 4.26 2.27 -5.73
N SER A 500 5.03 1.18 -5.74
CA SER A 500 5.51 0.56 -4.48
C SER A 500 6.38 1.52 -3.67
N ALA A 501 7.26 2.30 -4.32
CA ALA A 501 8.07 3.32 -3.64
C ALA A 501 7.23 4.45 -3.03
N PHE A 502 6.13 4.87 -3.68
CA PHE A 502 5.17 5.81 -3.10
C PHE A 502 4.42 5.21 -1.90
N PHE A 503 3.94 3.97 -2.01
CA PHE A 503 3.26 3.29 -0.90
C PHE A 503 4.19 3.01 0.29
N VAL A 504 5.47 2.73 0.06
CA VAL A 504 6.49 2.65 1.14
C VAL A 504 6.58 3.97 1.91
N ALA A 505 6.58 5.12 1.24
CA ALA A 505 6.57 6.42 1.92
C ALA A 505 5.27 6.65 2.71
N CYS A 506 4.11 6.29 2.14
CA CYS A 506 2.82 6.39 2.83
C CYS A 506 2.77 5.51 4.09
N TYR A 507 3.13 4.22 3.98
CA TYR A 507 3.11 3.30 5.11
C TYR A 507 4.22 3.58 6.15
N ALA A 508 5.38 4.12 5.74
CA ALA A 508 6.35 4.66 6.69
C ALA A 508 5.76 5.86 7.49
N GLY A 509 4.97 6.71 6.81
CA GLY A 509 4.20 7.78 7.44
C GLY A 509 3.15 7.26 8.42
N LEU A 510 2.47 6.16 8.13
CA LEU A 510 1.51 5.53 9.04
C LEU A 510 2.17 5.00 10.33
N ILE A 511 3.41 4.47 10.24
CA ILE A 511 4.10 3.80 11.35
C ILE A 511 4.91 4.78 12.20
N ILE A 512 5.86 5.51 11.59
CA ILE A 512 6.96 6.17 12.32
C ILE A 512 6.47 7.21 13.33
N PRO A 513 5.50 8.09 13.02
CA PRO A 513 4.94 9.05 13.98
C PRO A 513 4.09 8.39 15.07
N VAL A 514 3.44 7.26 14.79
CA VAL A 514 2.66 6.51 15.79
C VAL A 514 3.58 5.81 16.79
N VAL A 515 4.65 5.16 16.31
CA VAL A 515 5.75 4.67 17.16
C VAL A 515 6.33 5.83 17.97
N GLY A 516 6.63 6.94 17.31
CA GLY A 516 7.25 8.11 17.90
C GLY A 516 6.44 8.72 19.03
N VAL A 517 5.15 9.00 18.82
CA VAL A 517 4.25 9.50 19.87
C VAL A 517 4.08 8.46 20.97
N GLY A 518 3.86 7.18 20.64
CA GLY A 518 3.67 6.11 21.63
C GLY A 518 4.89 5.82 22.50
N VAL A 519 6.10 6.15 22.06
CA VAL A 519 7.33 6.14 22.90
C VAL A 519 7.47 7.46 23.65
N LEU A 520 7.31 8.60 22.98
CA LEU A 520 7.50 9.93 23.58
C LEU A 520 6.48 10.24 24.69
N SER A 521 5.26 9.70 24.60
CA SER A 521 4.22 9.81 25.65
C SER A 521 4.48 8.93 26.88
N GLN A 522 5.51 8.07 26.87
CA GLN A 522 5.99 7.37 28.08
C GLN A 522 7.07 8.18 28.82
N LEU A 523 7.64 9.19 28.16
CA LEU A 523 8.74 10.03 28.66
C LEU A 523 8.32 11.49 28.92
N THR A 524 7.19 11.91 28.37
CA THR A 524 6.67 13.29 28.40
C THR A 524 5.15 13.28 28.45
N ALA A 525 4.53 14.41 28.81
CA ALA A 525 3.08 14.56 28.75
C ALA A 525 2.56 14.35 27.31
N THR A 526 1.41 13.68 27.16
CA THR A 526 0.80 13.35 25.87
C THR A 526 0.65 14.56 24.94
N PHE A 527 0.30 15.72 25.50
CA PHE A 527 0.22 16.99 24.77
C PHE A 527 1.56 17.37 24.11
N THR A 528 2.66 17.29 24.85
CA THR A 528 4.01 17.57 24.36
C THR A 528 4.40 16.59 23.24
N ALA A 529 4.14 15.29 23.44
CA ALA A 529 4.43 14.27 22.43
C ALA A 529 3.68 14.53 21.11
N VAL A 530 2.37 14.83 21.19
CA VAL A 530 1.57 15.19 20.00
C VAL A 530 2.08 16.48 19.36
N LEU A 531 2.31 17.54 20.14
CA LEU A 531 2.78 18.83 19.64
C LEU A 531 4.12 18.72 18.90
N THR A 532 5.09 17.97 19.43
CA THR A 532 6.37 17.73 18.74
C THR A 532 6.17 17.06 17.38
N PHE A 533 5.33 16.01 17.30
CA PHE A 533 5.07 15.34 16.02
C PHE A 533 4.22 16.18 15.07
N SER A 534 3.27 16.99 15.56
CA SER A 534 2.55 17.98 14.76
C SER A 534 3.48 19.01 14.12
N ILE A 535 4.47 19.52 14.87
CA ILE A 535 5.47 20.46 14.35
C ILE A 535 6.35 19.80 13.27
N LEU A 536 6.82 18.56 13.50
CA LEU A 536 7.61 17.82 12.52
C LEU A 536 6.82 17.56 11.22
N LEU A 537 5.54 17.22 11.33
CA LEU A 537 4.65 17.05 10.16
C LEU A 537 4.35 18.37 9.45
N ALA A 538 4.22 19.48 10.18
CA ALA A 538 4.08 20.81 9.59
C ALA A 538 5.33 21.22 8.78
N VAL A 539 6.54 20.93 9.28
CA VAL A 539 7.79 21.19 8.54
C VAL A 539 7.88 20.34 7.27
N LEU A 540 7.52 19.05 7.33
CA LEU A 540 7.45 18.18 6.14
C LEU A 540 6.39 18.64 5.13
N CYS A 541 5.25 19.15 5.62
CA CYS A 541 4.20 19.74 4.80
C CYS A 541 4.71 21.00 4.07
N LEU A 542 5.35 21.94 4.78
CA LEU A 542 5.95 23.15 4.21
C LEU A 542 7.05 22.83 3.19
N TYR A 543 7.87 21.81 3.44
CA TYR A 543 8.83 21.31 2.45
C TYR A 543 8.14 20.84 1.15
N SER A 544 7.06 20.06 1.27
CA SER A 544 6.31 19.59 0.09
C SER A 544 5.63 20.75 -0.65
N ILE A 545 5.03 21.71 0.06
CA ILE A 545 4.46 22.95 -0.49
C ILE A 545 5.48 23.68 -1.36
N ALA A 546 6.68 23.96 -0.83
CA ALA A 546 7.73 24.66 -1.58
C ALA A 546 8.16 23.88 -2.83
N ARG A 547 8.31 22.55 -2.72
CA ARG A 547 8.75 21.70 -3.84
C ARG A 547 7.69 21.58 -4.95
N PHE A 548 6.40 21.57 -4.61
CA PHE A 548 5.33 21.64 -5.61
C PHE A 548 5.23 23.03 -6.25
N ALA A 549 5.31 24.11 -5.47
CA ALA A 549 5.23 25.47 -5.98
C ALA A 549 6.34 25.78 -7.01
N HIS A 550 7.59 25.40 -6.73
CA HIS A 550 8.70 25.51 -7.68
C HIS A 550 8.49 24.65 -8.94
N GLY A 551 7.86 23.48 -8.81
CA GLY A 551 7.50 22.63 -9.95
C GLY A 551 6.49 23.31 -10.87
N THR A 552 5.42 23.88 -10.32
CA THR A 552 4.39 24.59 -11.12
C THR A 552 4.89 25.89 -11.73
N ALA A 553 5.84 26.59 -11.09
CA ALA A 553 6.45 27.78 -11.68
C ALA A 553 7.27 27.44 -12.94
N ALA A 554 8.01 26.32 -12.92
CA ALA A 554 8.81 25.84 -14.04
C ALA A 554 8.01 25.16 -15.17
N GLU A 555 6.68 25.03 -15.03
CA GLU A 555 5.76 24.64 -16.13
C GLU A 555 5.12 25.88 -16.81
N LEU A 556 5.39 27.10 -16.32
CA LEU A 556 4.84 28.36 -16.82
C LEU A 556 5.91 29.31 -17.41
N SER A 557 7.18 28.90 -17.38
CA SER A 557 8.36 29.62 -17.89
C SER A 557 9.05 28.84 -19.00
#